data_AF-A0A0L6VFD7-F1
#
_entry.id   AF-A0A0L6VFD7-F1
#
_cell.length_a   1.000
_cell.length_b   1.000
_cell.length_c   1.000
_cell.angle_alpha   90.00
_cell.angle_beta   90.00
_cell.angle_gamma   90.00
#
_symmetry.space_group_name_H-M   'P 1'
#
loop_
_entity.id
_entity.type
_entity.pdbx_description
1 polymer ?
#
loop_
_entity_poly.entity_id
_entity_poly.type
_entity_poly.pdbx_seq_one_letter_code
_entity_poly.pdbx_strand_id
1 'polypeptide(L)'
;MNFHYDTKVKVFILLSKKLEKLDYRPASKMLHMNEQLSILIYIFGNGTTNCQNQDRFQHSREKVSCFLKHVIQMPCRLGPTYISEPHVNSTHQTIKSNPKYSPFYDWCLVYAHDAPMLQHLRGNTFIIPQGCFYLADAGVESL
;
A
#
# COMPACT_ATOMS: atom_id res chain seq x y z
N MET A 1 -0.63 13.90 29.79
CA MET A 1 -1.14 12.95 28.78
C MET A 1 -1.85 13.74 27.70
N ASN A 2 -1.29 13.92 26.49
CA ASN A 2 -2.05 14.40 25.30
C ASN A 2 -1.21 14.50 23.99
N PHE A 3 0.13 14.57 24.06
CA PHE A 3 0.97 14.73 22.86
C PHE A 3 0.81 13.62 21.80
N HIS A 4 0.63 12.36 22.21
CA HIS A 4 0.56 11.24 21.27
C HIS A 4 -0.78 11.18 20.50
N TYR A 5 -1.88 11.67 21.09
CA TYR A 5 -3.18 11.73 20.43
C TYR A 5 -3.22 12.87 19.41
N ASP A 6 -2.64 14.01 19.78
CA ASP A 6 -2.53 15.20 18.93
C ASP A 6 -1.73 14.92 17.63
N THR A 7 -0.63 14.16 17.72
CA THR A 7 0.16 13.76 16.53
C THR A 7 -0.64 12.90 15.56
N LYS A 8 -1.44 11.94 16.04
CA LYS A 8 -2.24 11.05 15.17
C LYS A 8 -3.32 11.83 14.41
N VAL A 9 -4.00 12.75 15.09
CA VAL A 9 -5.00 13.62 14.47
C VAL A 9 -4.36 14.54 13.42
N LYS A 10 -3.19 15.13 13.73
CA LYS A 10 -2.45 15.95 12.76
C LYS A 10 -2.04 15.18 11.51
N VAL A 11 -1.53 13.96 11.68
CA VAL A 11 -1.15 13.08 10.55
C VAL A 11 -2.37 12.73 9.71
N PHE A 12 -3.50 12.40 10.34
CA PHE A 12 -4.75 12.10 9.67
C PHE A 12 -5.24 13.30 8.82
N ILE A 13 -5.29 14.49 9.40
CA ILE A 13 -5.71 15.71 8.71
C ILE A 13 -4.75 16.07 7.56
N LEU A 14 -3.44 15.90 7.77
CA LEU A 14 -2.44 16.13 6.74
C LEU A 14 -2.61 15.17 5.57
N LEU A 15 -2.79 13.88 5.85
CA LEU A 15 -3.00 12.85 4.83
C LEU A 15 -4.27 13.14 4.02
N SER A 16 -5.38 13.43 4.71
CA SER A 16 -6.64 13.76 4.05
C SER A 16 -6.52 14.97 3.12
N LYS A 17 -5.88 16.06 3.56
CA LYS A 17 -5.61 17.23 2.70
C LYS A 17 -4.75 16.91 1.48
N LYS A 18 -3.79 15.98 1.60
CA LYS A 18 -2.97 15.53 0.47
C LYS A 18 -3.78 14.70 -0.52
N LEU A 19 -4.65 13.82 -0.02
CA LEU A 19 -5.54 12.99 -0.86
C LEU A 19 -6.57 13.86 -1.57
N GLU A 20 -7.15 14.85 -0.89
CA GLU A 20 -8.12 15.79 -1.46
C GLU A 20 -7.53 16.57 -2.64
N LYS A 21 -6.26 17.00 -2.56
CA LYS A 21 -5.56 17.66 -3.68
C LYS A 21 -5.35 16.76 -4.90
N LEU A 22 -5.36 15.45 -4.72
CA LEU A 22 -5.22 14.45 -5.80
C LEU A 22 -6.58 13.99 -6.34
N ASP A 23 -7.67 14.36 -5.68
CA ASP A 23 -9.02 13.90 -5.99
C ASP A 23 -9.70 14.80 -7.02
N TYR A 24 -9.30 14.65 -8.29
CA TYR A 24 -9.91 15.38 -9.41
C TYR A 24 -11.29 14.85 -9.83
N ARG A 25 -11.72 13.69 -9.28
CA ARG A 25 -13.00 13.04 -9.62
C ARG A 25 -13.58 12.36 -8.37
N PRO A 26 -14.18 13.12 -7.45
CA PRO A 26 -14.71 12.56 -6.22
C PRO A 26 -15.81 11.55 -6.51
N ALA A 27 -15.73 10.37 -5.87
CA ALA A 27 -16.74 9.31 -6.01
C ALA A 27 -18.15 9.75 -5.54
N SER A 28 -18.23 10.78 -4.71
CA SER A 28 -19.47 11.38 -4.24
C SER A 28 -19.28 12.85 -3.94
N LYS A 29 -20.20 13.70 -4.41
CA LYS A 29 -20.26 15.12 -4.01
C LYS A 29 -20.69 15.31 -2.55
N MET A 30 -21.20 14.26 -1.90
CA MET A 30 -21.81 14.33 -0.58
C MET A 30 -20.91 13.85 0.56
N LEU A 31 -19.79 13.19 0.28
CA LEU A 31 -18.91 12.60 1.29
C LEU A 31 -17.52 13.24 1.22
N HIS A 32 -17.13 13.93 2.29
CA HIS A 32 -15.85 14.61 2.37
C HIS A 32 -14.68 13.61 2.45
N MET A 33 -13.49 13.97 1.96
CA MET A 33 -12.31 13.08 1.97
C MET A 33 -11.96 12.56 3.38
N ASN A 34 -12.09 13.41 4.40
CA ASN A 34 -11.95 13.01 5.81
C ASN A 34 -12.86 11.82 6.17
N GLU A 35 -14.11 11.86 5.73
CA GLU A 35 -15.09 10.83 6.08
C GLU A 35 -14.77 9.53 5.33
N GLN A 36 -14.45 9.62 4.04
CA GLN A 36 -14.03 8.45 3.24
C GLN A 36 -12.77 7.79 3.82
N LEU A 37 -11.76 8.58 4.20
CA LEU A 37 -10.53 8.09 4.82
C LEU A 37 -10.80 7.50 6.21
N SER A 38 -11.70 8.09 7.00
CA SER A 38 -12.09 7.56 8.31
C SER A 38 -12.75 6.19 8.18
N ILE A 39 -13.65 6.03 7.19
CA ILE A 39 -14.29 4.74 6.94
C ILE A 39 -13.24 3.71 6.49
N LEU A 40 -12.30 4.09 5.63
CA LEU A 40 -11.21 3.20 5.20
C LEU A 40 -10.39 2.68 6.40
N ILE A 41 -9.91 3.59 7.24
CA ILE A 41 -9.11 3.26 8.43
C ILE A 41 -9.94 2.42 9.40
N TYR A 42 -11.22 2.72 9.56
CA TYR A 42 -12.12 1.95 10.40
C TYR A 42 -12.28 0.50 9.92
N ILE A 43 -12.43 0.30 8.61
CA ILE A 43 -12.57 -1.01 7.99
C ILE A 43 -11.29 -1.82 8.14
N PHE A 44 -10.13 -1.25 7.78
CA PHE A 44 -8.86 -1.97 7.90
C PHE A 44 -8.45 -2.20 9.35
N GLY A 45 -8.72 -1.25 10.25
CA GLY A 45 -8.35 -1.37 11.66
C GLY A 45 -9.16 -2.44 12.41
N ASN A 46 -10.39 -2.73 11.96
CA ASN A 46 -11.28 -3.65 12.66
C ASN A 46 -11.63 -4.92 11.85
N GLY A 47 -11.23 -4.99 10.57
CA GLY A 47 -11.59 -6.11 9.69
C GLY A 47 -13.10 -6.26 9.48
N THR A 48 -13.85 -5.15 9.48
CA THR A 48 -15.32 -5.19 9.50
C THR A 48 -15.91 -5.55 8.14
N THR A 49 -16.97 -6.34 8.17
CA THR A 49 -17.72 -6.72 6.97
C THR A 49 -18.50 -5.53 6.40
N ASN A 50 -18.81 -5.58 5.10
CA ASN A 50 -19.64 -4.55 4.46
C ASN A 50 -20.97 -4.33 5.19
N CYS A 51 -21.63 -5.39 5.68
CA CYS A 51 -22.89 -5.29 6.43
C CYS A 51 -22.74 -4.46 7.71
N GLN A 52 -21.67 -4.66 8.48
CA GLN A 52 -21.39 -3.88 9.70
C GLN A 52 -21.10 -2.41 9.38
N ASN A 53 -20.47 -2.14 8.23
CA ASN A 53 -20.19 -0.77 7.78
C ASN A 53 -21.46 -0.06 7.29
N GLN A 54 -22.38 -0.78 6.65
CA GLN A 54 -23.69 -0.22 6.26
C GLN A 54 -24.48 0.26 7.47
N ASP A 55 -24.55 -0.56 8.52
CA ASP A 55 -25.27 -0.25 9.75
C ASP A 55 -24.63 0.93 10.51
N ARG A 56 -23.30 0.95 10.59
CA ARG A 56 -22.57 2.01 11.30
C ARG A 56 -22.60 3.37 10.59
N PHE A 57 -22.44 3.39 9.28
CA PHE A 57 -22.34 4.63 8.50
C PHE A 57 -23.63 5.02 7.78
N GLN A 58 -24.72 4.23 7.95
CA GLN A 58 -26.03 4.50 7.34
C GLN A 58 -25.95 4.73 5.83
N HIS A 59 -25.13 3.91 5.16
CA HIS A 59 -24.88 3.97 3.72
C HIS A 59 -25.25 2.64 3.05
N SER A 60 -25.72 2.72 1.80
CA SER A 60 -26.01 1.51 1.01
C SER A 60 -24.73 0.74 0.67
N ARG A 61 -24.84 -0.56 0.39
CA ARG A 61 -23.70 -1.44 0.11
C ARG A 61 -22.93 -1.00 -1.13
N GLU A 62 -23.66 -0.47 -2.11
CA GLU A 62 -23.16 0.05 -3.38
C GLU A 62 -22.36 1.32 -3.16
N LYS A 63 -22.87 2.24 -2.31
CA LYS A 63 -22.13 3.42 -1.89
C LYS A 63 -20.88 3.04 -1.10
N VAL A 64 -20.97 2.01 -0.26
CA VAL A 64 -19.84 1.51 0.52
C VAL A 64 -18.72 1.00 -0.38
N SER A 65 -19.07 0.16 -1.35
CA SER A 65 -18.13 -0.39 -2.34
C SER A 65 -17.55 0.70 -3.25
N CYS A 66 -18.36 1.68 -3.66
CA CYS A 66 -17.91 2.79 -4.51
C CYS A 66 -16.88 3.66 -3.80
N PHE A 67 -17.14 4.08 -2.55
CA PHE A 67 -16.16 4.87 -1.80
C PHE A 67 -14.89 4.06 -1.52
N LEU A 68 -15.02 2.77 -1.17
CA LEU A 68 -13.87 1.91 -0.86
C LEU A 68 -12.93 1.84 -2.05
N LYS A 69 -13.47 1.58 -3.25
CA LYS A 69 -12.68 1.55 -4.48
C LYS A 69 -11.98 2.88 -4.73
N HIS A 70 -12.68 3.99 -4.55
CA HIS A 70 -12.11 5.33 -4.75
C HIS A 70 -10.99 5.63 -3.77
N VAL A 71 -11.25 5.48 -2.47
CA VAL A 71 -10.31 5.85 -1.41
C VAL A 71 -9.13 4.88 -1.32
N ILE A 72 -9.24 3.62 -1.77
CA ILE A 72 -8.11 2.68 -1.88
C ILE A 72 -7.16 3.10 -3.02
N GLN A 73 -7.70 3.63 -4.11
CA GLN A 73 -6.88 4.06 -5.26
C GLN A 73 -6.08 5.34 -4.97
N MET A 74 -6.56 6.22 -4.07
CA MET A 74 -5.89 7.49 -3.80
C MET A 74 -4.51 7.34 -3.13
N PRO A 75 -4.32 6.51 -2.08
CA PRO A 75 -2.99 6.21 -1.53
C PRO A 75 -2.04 5.60 -2.55
N CYS A 76 -2.53 4.76 -3.47
CA CYS A 76 -1.68 4.21 -4.55
C CYS A 76 -1.10 5.31 -5.44
N ARG A 77 -1.84 6.43 -5.64
CA ARG A 77 -1.33 7.60 -6.38
C ARG A 77 -0.29 8.40 -5.61
N LEU A 78 -0.32 8.34 -4.27
CA LEU A 78 0.76 8.88 -3.43
C LEU A 78 2.01 7.99 -3.40
N GLY A 79 1.86 6.72 -3.76
CA GLY A 79 2.93 5.71 -3.75
C GLY A 79 4.24 6.25 -4.33
N PRO A 80 4.30 6.73 -5.57
CA PRO A 80 5.54 7.24 -6.18
C PRO A 80 6.21 8.42 -5.45
N THR A 81 5.47 9.16 -4.61
CA THR A 81 6.02 10.28 -3.83
C THR A 81 6.76 9.82 -2.58
N TYR A 82 6.38 8.68 -1.99
CA TYR A 82 6.93 8.18 -0.73
C TYR A 82 7.68 6.87 -0.87
N ILE A 83 7.35 6.10 -1.90
CA ILE A 83 7.95 4.82 -2.24
C ILE A 83 8.77 5.07 -3.49
N SER A 84 10.08 5.14 -3.31
CA SER A 84 11.03 5.14 -4.40
C SER A 84 11.52 3.72 -4.62
N GLU A 85 11.64 3.31 -5.87
CA GLU A 85 12.27 2.04 -6.19
C GLU A 85 13.73 2.07 -5.69
N PRO A 86 14.18 1.01 -5.00
CA PRO A 86 15.57 0.90 -4.62
C PRO A 86 16.44 0.82 -5.88
N HIS A 87 17.64 1.38 -5.82
CA HIS A 87 18.57 1.27 -6.93
C HIS A 87 18.97 -0.21 -7.11
N VAL A 88 18.87 -0.71 -8.35
CA VAL A 88 18.98 -2.14 -8.75
C VAL A 88 20.24 -2.84 -8.22
N ASN A 89 21.30 -2.08 -7.92
CA ASN A 89 22.60 -2.59 -7.46
C ASN A 89 23.02 -2.07 -6.07
N SER A 90 22.10 -1.55 -5.26
CA SER A 90 22.44 -1.02 -3.92
C SER A 90 21.79 -1.82 -2.80
N THR A 91 22.51 -2.82 -2.30
CA THR A 91 22.15 -3.49 -1.04
C THR A 91 22.54 -2.63 0.14
N HIS A 92 21.59 -2.38 1.06
CA HIS A 92 21.85 -1.59 2.27
C HIS A 92 23.00 -2.19 3.10
N GLN A 93 23.90 -1.33 3.62
CA GLN A 93 25.13 -1.75 4.31
C GLN A 93 24.86 -2.78 5.42
N THR A 94 23.78 -2.61 6.18
CA THR A 94 23.36 -3.52 7.28
C THR A 94 23.08 -4.95 6.81
N ILE A 95 22.55 -5.11 5.60
CA ILE A 95 22.27 -6.42 5.00
C ILE A 95 23.59 -7.02 4.51
N LYS A 96 24.37 -6.22 3.78
CA LYS A 96 25.67 -6.63 3.22
C LYS A 96 26.70 -7.03 4.28
N SER A 97 26.70 -6.35 5.44
CA SER A 97 27.62 -6.63 6.54
C SER A 97 27.22 -7.87 7.37
N ASN A 98 26.03 -8.42 7.16
CA ASN A 98 25.52 -9.52 7.96
C ASN A 98 25.63 -10.85 7.17
N PRO A 99 26.48 -11.80 7.60
CA PRO A 99 26.67 -13.08 6.92
C PRO A 99 25.44 -13.99 6.97
N LYS A 100 24.41 -13.65 7.76
CA LYS A 100 23.10 -14.32 7.72
C LYS A 100 22.30 -13.94 6.47
N TYR A 101 22.54 -12.75 5.92
CA TYR A 101 21.78 -12.18 4.82
C TYR A 101 22.60 -12.13 3.52
N SER A 102 23.89 -11.79 3.58
CA SER A 102 24.79 -11.93 2.44
C SER A 102 25.27 -13.39 2.33
N PRO A 103 25.24 -14.03 1.14
CA PRO A 103 25.00 -13.44 -0.18
C PRO A 103 23.54 -13.51 -0.67
N PHE A 104 22.63 -14.10 0.10
CA PHE A 104 21.26 -14.41 -0.34
C PHE A 104 20.44 -13.19 -0.80
N TYR A 105 20.70 -12.01 -0.24
CA TYR A 105 19.98 -10.77 -0.57
C TYR A 105 20.82 -9.77 -1.38
N ASP A 106 22.03 -10.14 -1.82
CA ASP A 106 22.94 -9.21 -2.50
C ASP A 106 22.45 -8.80 -3.90
N TRP A 107 21.54 -9.58 -4.49
CA TRP A 107 20.92 -9.33 -5.81
C TRP A 107 19.39 -9.45 -5.79
N CYS A 108 18.78 -9.28 -4.62
CA CYS A 108 17.33 -9.35 -4.46
C CYS A 108 16.68 -8.00 -4.82
N LEU A 109 15.86 -7.98 -5.87
CA LEU A 109 15.22 -6.74 -6.33
C LEU A 109 13.91 -6.43 -5.61
N VAL A 110 13.07 -7.43 -5.32
CA VAL A 110 11.78 -7.27 -4.63
C VAL A 110 11.41 -8.54 -3.84
N TYR A 111 10.68 -8.40 -2.73
CA TYR A 111 9.99 -9.51 -2.05
C TYR A 111 8.56 -9.60 -2.59
N ALA A 112 8.22 -10.68 -3.29
CA ALA A 112 6.88 -10.92 -3.78
C ALA A 112 6.19 -11.92 -2.84
N HIS A 113 5.28 -11.40 -2.01
CA HIS A 113 4.54 -12.21 -1.05
C HIS A 113 3.67 -13.29 -1.73
N ASP A 114 3.19 -13.03 -2.96
CA ASP A 114 2.21 -13.90 -3.62
C ASP A 114 2.70 -14.38 -5.00
N ALA A 115 2.82 -15.71 -5.18
CA ALA A 115 3.21 -16.35 -6.44
C ALA A 115 2.34 -15.95 -7.67
N PRO A 116 1.02 -15.70 -7.54
CA PRO A 116 0.22 -15.15 -8.65
C PRO A 116 0.65 -13.75 -9.10
N MET A 117 1.18 -12.93 -8.19
CA MET A 117 1.66 -11.60 -8.52
C MET A 117 2.93 -11.67 -9.39
N LEU A 118 3.80 -12.66 -9.14
CA LEU A 118 4.97 -12.93 -9.98
C LEU A 118 4.59 -13.38 -11.39
N GLN A 119 3.56 -14.23 -11.55
CA GLN A 119 3.06 -14.60 -12.88
C GLN A 119 2.49 -13.41 -13.65
N HIS A 120 1.78 -12.50 -12.96
CA HIS A 120 1.26 -11.29 -13.58
C HIS A 120 2.38 -10.32 -14.01
N LEU A 121 3.42 -10.15 -13.19
CA LEU A 121 4.60 -9.35 -13.53
C LEU A 121 5.39 -9.97 -14.70
N ARG A 122 5.55 -11.31 -14.74
CA ARG A 122 6.19 -12.01 -15.87
C ARG A 122 5.44 -11.80 -17.20
N GLY A 123 4.12 -11.59 -17.17
CA GLY A 123 3.32 -11.32 -18.36
C GLY A 123 3.39 -9.88 -18.89
N ASN A 124 3.80 -8.92 -18.05
CA ASN A 124 3.80 -7.49 -18.39
C ASN A 124 5.18 -6.87 -18.15
N THR A 125 5.93 -6.62 -19.23
CA THR A 125 7.11 -5.73 -19.36
C THR A 125 8.23 -5.81 -18.31
N PHE A 126 8.17 -6.73 -17.36
CA PHE A 126 9.11 -6.82 -16.27
C PHE A 126 10.27 -7.74 -16.63
N ILE A 127 11.42 -7.14 -16.93
CA ILE A 127 12.65 -7.84 -17.27
C ILE A 127 13.52 -7.93 -16.02
N ILE A 128 13.83 -9.15 -15.60
CA ILE A 128 14.80 -9.40 -14.54
C ILE A 128 16.20 -9.28 -15.14
N PRO A 129 17.04 -8.34 -14.69
CA PRO A 129 18.43 -8.27 -15.13
C PRO A 129 19.16 -9.58 -14.81
N GLN A 130 20.04 -10.01 -15.70
CA GLN A 130 20.79 -11.25 -15.53
C GLN A 130 21.57 -11.24 -14.21
N GLY A 131 21.39 -12.28 -13.38
CA GLY A 131 22.01 -12.40 -12.06
C GLY A 131 21.19 -11.87 -10.88
N CYS A 132 20.00 -11.31 -11.12
CA CYS A 132 19.07 -10.89 -10.08
C CYS A 132 17.96 -11.92 -9.83
N PHE A 133 17.44 -11.97 -8.60
CA PHE A 133 16.39 -12.92 -8.19
C PHE A 133 15.32 -12.24 -7.34
N TYR A 134 14.14 -12.87 -7.22
CA TYR A 134 13.09 -12.46 -6.29
C TYR A 134 12.97 -13.47 -5.17
N LEU A 135 12.72 -13.00 -3.95
CA LEU A 135 12.23 -13.88 -2.90
C LEU A 135 10.72 -14.02 -3.02
N ALA A 136 10.27 -15.25 -3.25
CA ALA A 136 8.89 -15.65 -3.06
C ALA A 136 8.76 -16.39 -1.73
N ASP A 137 7.55 -16.45 -1.18
CA ASP A 137 7.27 -17.22 0.05
C ASP A 137 7.59 -18.73 -0.08
N ALA A 138 7.78 -19.20 -1.33
CA ALA A 138 8.22 -20.57 -1.67
C ALA A 138 9.74 -20.77 -1.70
N GLY A 139 10.55 -19.73 -1.46
CA GLY A 139 12.01 -19.76 -1.55
C GLY A 139 12.59 -18.91 -2.69
N VAL A 140 13.91 -19.02 -2.90
CA VAL A 140 14.62 -18.32 -3.99
C VAL A 140 14.34 -19.05 -5.30
N GLU A 141 13.57 -18.44 -6.21
CA GLU A 141 13.42 -18.95 -7.56
C GLU A 141 14.46 -18.31 -8.49
N SER A 142 15.47 -19.08 -8.85
CA SER A 142 16.32 -18.82 -10.01
C SER A 142 15.66 -19.40 -11.27
N LEU A 143 15.52 -18.59 -12.31
CA LEU A 143 15.27 -19.07 -13.68
C LEU A 143 16.58 -19.53 -14.31
#